data_AF-A0A7G7MBI9-F1
#
_entry.id   AF-A0A7G7MBI9-F1
#
_cell.length_a   1.000
_cell.length_b   1.000
_cell.length_c   1.000
_cell.angle_alpha   90.00
_cell.angle_beta   90.00
_cell.angle_gamma   90.00
#
_symmetry.space_group_name_H-M   'P 1'
#
loop_
_entity.id
_entity.type
_entity.pdbx_description
1 polymer ?
#
loop_
_entity_poly.entity_id
_entity_poly.type
_entity_poly.pdbx_seq_one_letter_code
_entity_poly.pdbx_strand_id
1 'polypeptide(L)'
;MRVPVHDPAQPGGPELGRRELARVLLLAVAAVAATACDDGPGGGVAGLDALAAEVVADTPDLAALLARLRPDPADVAEVFAADTVVAAVRHYDGYWLHPRVVPPTRTQTAHRVTSVGVEELAAGTGAAATFPSGYRDVAPHLRPGLVLHRITFTEPGAASGIDVDALVLVRGRWRLFPTPWFVLLVDDPGHRH
;
A
#
# COMPACT_ATOMS: atom_id res chain seq x y z
N MET A 1 62.18 -42.96 44.19
CA MET A 1 63.02 -41.90 44.80
C MET A 1 62.10 -40.69 45.03
N ARG A 2 62.02 -40.19 46.27
CA ARG A 2 61.11 -39.12 46.75
C ARG A 2 61.78 -37.73 46.66
N VAL A 3 61.00 -36.71 47.06
CA VAL A 3 61.30 -35.33 47.58
C VAL A 3 61.41 -34.21 46.47
N PRO A 4 61.06 -32.91 46.75
CA PRO A 4 59.79 -32.24 46.36
C PRO A 4 59.91 -30.70 46.05
N VAL A 5 58.77 -29.96 46.09
CA VAL A 5 58.57 -28.49 46.33
C VAL A 5 58.79 -27.59 45.07
N HIS A 6 57.96 -26.60 44.66
CA HIS A 6 57.20 -25.55 45.36
C HIS A 6 56.02 -25.01 44.51
N ASP A 7 54.97 -24.52 45.20
CA ASP A 7 53.77 -23.77 44.75
C ASP A 7 54.03 -22.24 44.92
N PRO A 8 53.35 -21.27 44.24
CA PRO A 8 52.06 -20.76 44.76
C PRO A 8 51.03 -20.15 43.75
N ALA A 9 49.74 -20.30 44.11
CA ALA A 9 48.60 -19.33 44.12
C ALA A 9 48.11 -18.61 42.82
N GLN A 10 46.91 -18.92 42.28
CA GLN A 10 45.55 -18.29 42.46
C GLN A 10 45.33 -16.94 41.70
N PRO A 11 44.11 -16.44 41.36
CA PRO A 11 42.73 -16.94 41.58
C PRO A 11 41.73 -16.82 40.38
N GLY A 12 40.57 -17.48 40.50
CA GLY A 12 39.24 -16.89 40.24
C GLY A 12 38.72 -16.74 38.81
N GLY A 13 37.94 -17.73 38.34
CA GLY A 13 36.94 -17.54 37.29
C GLY A 13 35.64 -18.25 37.68
N PRO A 14 34.47 -17.61 37.63
CA PRO A 14 33.23 -18.20 38.14
C PRO A 14 32.74 -19.34 37.24
N GLU A 15 32.59 -20.51 37.86
CA GLU A 15 31.68 -21.56 37.40
C GLU A 15 30.23 -21.02 37.40
N LEU A 16 29.66 -20.79 36.22
CA LEU A 16 28.21 -20.86 36.07
C LEU A 16 27.83 -22.32 35.82
N GLY A 17 27.72 -23.05 36.93
CA GLY A 17 27.20 -24.40 36.98
C GLY A 17 25.70 -24.44 36.67
N ARG A 18 25.33 -25.24 35.67
CA ARG A 18 24.22 -26.23 35.63
C ARG A 18 22.87 -25.90 36.32
N ARG A 19 22.50 -24.63 36.49
CA ARG A 19 21.19 -24.19 37.03
C ARG A 19 20.52 -23.07 36.22
N GLU A 20 20.88 -22.91 34.95
CA GLU A 20 20.23 -22.02 33.97
C GLU A 20 19.70 -22.81 32.74
N LEU A 21 19.37 -24.10 32.93
CA LEU A 21 18.75 -24.97 31.91
C LEU A 21 17.31 -25.36 32.26
N ALA A 22 16.64 -24.62 33.16
CA ALA A 22 15.31 -24.94 33.67
C ALA A 22 14.32 -23.76 33.68
N ARG A 23 14.35 -22.88 32.67
CA ARG A 23 13.41 -21.75 32.56
C ARG A 23 12.83 -21.45 31.16
N VAL A 24 12.92 -22.35 30.19
CA VAL A 24 12.38 -22.08 28.82
C VAL A 24 11.32 -23.09 28.36
N LEU A 25 10.74 -23.89 29.26
CA LEU A 25 9.65 -24.78 28.85
C LEU A 25 8.44 -24.70 29.79
N LEU A 26 7.35 -24.19 29.21
CA LEU A 26 5.94 -24.34 29.59
C LEU A 26 5.37 -23.36 30.62
N LEU A 27 4.81 -22.23 30.16
CA LEU A 27 3.47 -21.73 30.52
C LEU A 27 3.16 -20.42 29.76
N ALA A 28 2.38 -20.48 28.69
CA ALA A 28 1.42 -19.44 28.27
C ALA A 28 0.63 -19.94 27.05
N VAL A 29 -0.43 -20.70 27.32
CA VAL A 29 -1.61 -20.74 26.44
C VAL A 29 -2.38 -19.44 26.66
N ALA A 30 -2.89 -18.86 25.57
CA ALA A 30 -3.79 -17.70 25.49
C ALA A 30 -3.17 -16.31 25.69
N ALA A 31 -2.54 -15.80 24.63
CA ALA A 31 -2.92 -14.52 24.01
C ALA A 31 -2.31 -14.46 22.61
N VAL A 32 -3.03 -14.98 21.61
CA VAL A 32 -2.95 -14.37 20.27
C VAL A 32 -3.72 -13.05 20.39
N ALA A 33 -3.12 -12.10 21.10
CA ALA A 33 -3.43 -10.71 20.84
C ALA A 33 -2.87 -10.47 19.45
N ALA A 34 -3.75 -10.15 18.51
CA ALA A 34 -3.37 -9.57 17.25
C ALA A 34 -2.24 -8.57 17.53
N THR A 35 -1.04 -8.88 17.06
CA THR A 35 -0.07 -7.85 16.78
C THR A 35 -0.76 -7.02 15.72
N ALA A 36 -1.49 -6.00 16.15
CA ALA A 36 -1.97 -4.95 15.28
C ALA A 36 -0.72 -4.53 14.52
N CYS A 37 -0.75 -4.77 13.21
CA CYS A 37 0.16 -4.11 12.30
C CYS A 37 0.17 -2.64 12.69
N ASP A 38 1.37 -2.09 12.81
CA ASP A 38 1.58 -0.68 13.03
C ASP A 38 1.11 0.05 11.75
N ASP A 39 -0.21 0.18 11.63
CA ASP A 39 -0.90 0.83 10.53
C ASP A 39 -0.78 2.33 10.77
N GLY A 40 0.22 2.96 10.14
CA GLY A 40 0.05 4.35 9.73
C GLY A 40 -1.34 4.52 9.09
N PRO A 41 -1.95 5.72 9.14
CA PRO A 41 -3.40 5.91 9.08
C PRO A 41 -4.18 4.91 8.21
N GLY A 42 -4.66 3.85 8.86
CA GLY A 42 -5.80 3.01 8.49
C GLY A 42 -5.71 2.23 7.16
N GLY A 43 -5.41 0.94 7.24
CA GLY A 43 -5.90 0.00 6.22
C GLY A 43 -7.44 -0.01 6.21
N GLY A 44 -8.06 0.21 5.05
CA GLY A 44 -9.53 0.20 4.86
C GLY A 44 -10.17 1.60 4.71
N VAL A 45 -11.50 1.66 4.55
CA VAL A 45 -12.24 2.87 4.15
C VAL A 45 -11.95 4.11 5.02
N ALA A 46 -11.72 3.95 6.32
CA ALA A 46 -11.35 5.04 7.21
C ALA A 46 -10.03 5.74 6.80
N GLY A 47 -9.08 5.00 6.22
CA GLY A 47 -7.85 5.58 5.67
C GLY A 47 -8.09 6.41 4.40
N LEU A 48 -9.13 6.09 3.62
CA LEU A 48 -9.52 6.90 2.45
C LEU A 48 -10.16 8.22 2.87
N ASP A 49 -10.97 8.22 3.93
CA ASP A 49 -11.54 9.46 4.47
C ASP A 49 -10.45 10.37 5.04
N ALA A 50 -9.47 9.80 5.74
CA ALA A 50 -8.31 10.56 6.21
C ALA A 50 -7.49 11.12 5.04
N LEU A 51 -7.23 10.31 4.01
CA LEU A 51 -6.54 10.75 2.80
C LEU A 51 -7.31 11.88 2.09
N ALA A 52 -8.64 11.76 1.98
CA ALA A 52 -9.48 12.79 1.38
C ALA A 52 -9.40 14.10 2.17
N ALA A 53 -9.46 14.03 3.51
CA ALA A 53 -9.34 15.18 4.38
C ALA A 53 -7.98 15.88 4.24
N GLU A 54 -6.88 15.13 4.07
CA GLU A 54 -5.56 15.70 3.81
C GLU A 54 -5.49 16.45 2.46
N VAL A 55 -6.18 15.95 1.43
CA VAL A 55 -6.21 16.59 0.10
C VAL A 55 -6.91 17.96 0.14
N VAL A 56 -7.99 18.09 0.92
CA VAL A 56 -8.82 19.31 0.98
C VAL A 56 -8.47 20.23 2.15
N ALA A 57 -7.40 19.95 2.89
CA ALA A 57 -6.92 20.82 3.95
C ALA A 57 -6.63 22.24 3.42
N ASP A 58 -6.67 23.26 4.29
CA ASP A 58 -6.44 24.66 3.89
C ASP A 58 -5.08 24.88 3.21
N THR A 59 -4.07 24.12 3.64
CA THR A 59 -2.70 24.15 3.12
C THR A 59 -2.19 22.72 2.91
N PRO A 60 -2.64 22.02 1.86
CA PRO A 60 -2.27 20.64 1.65
C PRO A 60 -0.86 20.56 1.06
N ASP A 61 0.00 19.71 1.64
CA ASP A 61 1.28 19.34 1.01
C ASP A 61 1.04 18.21 0.01
N LEU A 62 0.48 18.59 -1.15
CA LEU A 62 0.15 17.65 -2.21
C LEU A 62 1.38 16.93 -2.76
N ALA A 63 2.55 17.58 -2.73
CA ALA A 63 3.79 16.96 -3.18
C ALA A 63 4.19 15.80 -2.25
N ALA A 64 4.17 16.03 -0.93
CA ALA A 64 4.43 14.98 0.05
C ALA A 64 3.37 13.87 -0.01
N LEU A 65 2.08 14.23 -0.19
CA LEU A 65 1.01 13.26 -0.32
C LEU A 65 1.21 12.36 -1.55
N LEU A 66 1.46 12.95 -2.73
CA LEU A 66 1.71 12.20 -3.96
C LEU A 66 2.96 11.32 -3.85
N ALA A 67 4.03 11.83 -3.23
CA ALA A 67 5.23 11.03 -2.98
C ALA A 67 4.93 9.80 -2.11
N ARG A 68 4.06 9.93 -1.11
CA ARG A 68 3.63 8.82 -0.25
C ARG A 68 2.74 7.80 -0.98
N LEU A 69 1.96 8.25 -1.97
CA LEU A 69 1.03 7.41 -2.74
C LEU A 69 1.70 6.69 -3.92
N ARG A 70 2.92 7.07 -4.29
CA ARG A 70 3.68 6.43 -5.35
C ARG A 70 3.89 4.93 -5.04
N PRO A 71 3.49 4.00 -5.93
CA PRO A 71 3.82 2.59 -5.81
C PRO A 71 5.30 2.35 -6.07
N ASP A 72 5.88 1.42 -5.31
CA ASP A 72 7.15 0.80 -5.64
C ASP A 72 6.93 -0.46 -6.52
N PRO A 73 7.98 -1.05 -7.14
CA PRO A 73 7.80 -2.22 -8.00
C PRO A 73 7.16 -3.44 -7.31
N ALA A 74 7.32 -3.59 -5.99
CA ALA A 74 6.65 -4.65 -5.26
C ALA A 74 5.16 -4.34 -5.03
N ASP A 75 4.78 -3.07 -4.88
CA ASP A 75 3.36 -2.69 -4.89
C ASP A 75 2.72 -2.99 -6.26
N VAL A 76 3.43 -2.72 -7.36
CA VAL A 76 2.96 -3.02 -8.72
C VAL A 76 2.72 -4.52 -8.91
N ALA A 77 3.64 -5.37 -8.42
CA ALA A 77 3.52 -6.82 -8.51
C ALA A 77 2.35 -7.41 -7.70
N GLU A 78 1.88 -6.71 -6.67
CA GLU A 78 0.68 -7.09 -5.91
C GLU A 78 -0.62 -6.67 -6.61
N VAL A 79 -0.56 -5.75 -7.57
CA VAL A 79 -1.74 -5.21 -8.26
C VAL A 79 -1.95 -5.84 -9.63
N PHE A 80 -0.88 -6.07 -10.39
CA PHE A 80 -0.96 -6.57 -11.76
C PHE A 80 -0.68 -8.07 -11.86
N ALA A 81 -1.31 -8.71 -12.83
CA ALA A 81 -1.00 -10.08 -13.23
C ALA A 81 0.46 -10.20 -13.68
N ALA A 82 1.08 -11.36 -13.47
CA ALA A 82 2.51 -11.57 -13.64
C ALA A 82 3.03 -11.21 -15.05
N ASP A 83 2.23 -11.44 -16.09
CA ASP A 83 2.53 -11.11 -17.48
C ASP A 83 2.46 -9.60 -17.79
N THR A 84 1.81 -8.83 -16.92
CA THR A 84 1.55 -7.39 -17.09
C THR A 84 2.48 -6.53 -16.21
N VAL A 85 3.12 -7.11 -15.19
CA VAL A 85 3.97 -6.37 -14.23
C VAL A 85 5.08 -5.56 -14.91
N VAL A 86 5.77 -6.12 -15.91
CA VAL A 86 6.89 -5.41 -16.57
C VAL A 86 6.40 -4.14 -17.28
N ALA A 87 5.29 -4.22 -18.01
CA ALA A 87 4.67 -3.07 -18.64
C ALA A 87 4.20 -2.05 -17.59
N ALA A 88 3.60 -2.53 -16.50
CA ALA A 88 3.11 -1.69 -15.42
C ALA A 88 4.24 -0.90 -14.74
N VAL A 89 5.35 -1.56 -14.41
CA VAL A 89 6.53 -0.90 -13.82
C VAL A 89 7.05 0.19 -14.76
N ARG A 90 7.24 -0.11 -16.06
CA ARG A 90 7.71 0.89 -17.03
C ARG A 90 6.75 2.08 -17.13
N HIS A 91 5.44 1.81 -17.20
CA HIS A 91 4.42 2.85 -17.26
C HIS A 91 4.49 3.79 -16.06
N TYR A 92 4.50 3.23 -14.84
CA TYR A 92 4.49 4.04 -13.63
C TYR A 92 5.82 4.73 -13.37
N ASP A 93 6.96 4.09 -13.68
CA ASP A 93 8.25 4.77 -13.63
C ASP A 93 8.26 6.02 -14.51
N GLY A 94 7.71 5.93 -15.73
CA GLY A 94 7.53 7.08 -16.63
C GLY A 94 6.54 8.13 -16.08
N TYR A 95 5.35 7.71 -15.65
CA TYR A 95 4.31 8.59 -15.12
C TYR A 95 4.83 9.43 -13.93
N TRP A 96 5.54 8.80 -12.99
CA TRP A 96 5.99 9.45 -11.76
C TRP A 96 7.18 10.39 -11.94
N LEU A 97 7.76 10.49 -13.14
CA LEU A 97 8.69 11.59 -13.48
C LEU A 97 7.96 12.93 -13.56
N HIS A 98 6.71 12.91 -14.05
CA HIS A 98 5.87 14.10 -14.25
C HIS A 98 4.40 13.78 -13.91
N PRO A 99 4.06 13.59 -12.62
CA PRO A 99 2.71 13.19 -12.23
C PRO A 99 1.67 14.21 -12.68
N ARG A 100 0.60 13.74 -13.32
CA ARG A 100 -0.48 14.57 -13.89
C ARG A 100 -1.75 14.56 -13.02
N VAL A 101 -1.62 14.41 -11.71
CA VAL A 101 -2.76 14.44 -10.80
C VAL A 101 -3.27 15.88 -10.69
N VAL A 102 -4.52 16.09 -11.09
CA VAL A 102 -5.20 17.38 -10.95
C VAL A 102 -5.80 17.45 -9.55
N PRO A 103 -5.38 18.41 -8.70
CA PRO A 103 -5.96 18.54 -7.37
C PRO A 103 -7.36 19.14 -7.43
N PRO A 104 -8.22 18.86 -6.43
CA PRO A 104 -9.49 19.57 -6.31
C PRO A 104 -9.28 21.08 -6.13
N THR A 105 -10.27 21.86 -6.55
CA THR A 105 -10.30 23.30 -6.31
C THR A 105 -10.60 23.58 -4.83
N ARG A 106 -10.34 24.82 -4.38
CA ARG A 106 -10.67 25.25 -3.00
C ARG A 106 -12.16 25.21 -2.66
N THR A 107 -13.04 25.16 -3.66
CA THR A 107 -14.49 25.06 -3.45
C THR A 107 -14.95 23.61 -3.32
N GLN A 108 -14.13 22.65 -3.75
CA GLN A 108 -14.43 21.21 -3.71
C GLN A 108 -14.03 20.58 -2.38
N THR A 109 -14.77 20.93 -1.32
CA THR A 109 -14.47 20.53 0.06
C THR A 109 -15.22 19.29 0.55
N ALA A 110 -16.23 18.83 -0.18
CA ALA A 110 -16.95 17.60 0.13
C ALA A 110 -16.37 16.43 -0.68
N HIS A 111 -16.29 15.24 -0.09
CA HIS A 111 -15.83 14.04 -0.79
C HIS A 111 -16.78 12.86 -0.65
N ARG A 112 -16.69 11.93 -1.60
CA ARG A 112 -17.36 10.62 -1.57
C ARG A 112 -16.41 9.54 -2.05
N VAL A 113 -16.37 8.44 -1.31
CA VAL A 113 -15.64 7.24 -1.70
C VAL A 113 -16.56 6.28 -2.45
N THR A 114 -16.13 5.82 -3.61
CA THR A 114 -16.74 4.68 -4.33
C THR A 114 -15.71 3.56 -4.41
N SER A 115 -16.14 2.33 -4.16
CA SER A 115 -15.27 1.15 -4.20
C SER A 115 -15.83 0.12 -5.16
N VAL A 116 -14.95 -0.61 -5.85
CA VAL A 116 -15.35 -1.66 -6.80
C VAL A 116 -14.33 -2.80 -6.78
N GLY A 117 -14.80 -4.05 -6.75
CA GLY A 117 -13.94 -5.21 -6.92
C GLY A 117 -13.46 -5.38 -8.37
N VAL A 118 -12.29 -5.98 -8.57
CA VAL A 118 -11.80 -6.32 -9.93
C VAL A 118 -12.78 -7.20 -10.70
N GLU A 119 -13.42 -8.14 -10.01
CA GLU A 119 -14.41 -9.04 -10.61
C GLU A 119 -15.66 -8.28 -11.08
N GLU A 120 -16.10 -7.28 -10.31
CA GLU A 120 -17.20 -6.39 -10.71
C GLU A 120 -16.81 -5.50 -11.90
N LEU A 121 -15.58 -4.99 -11.94
CA LEU A 121 -15.05 -4.25 -13.08
C LEU A 121 -15.04 -5.10 -14.35
N ALA A 122 -14.53 -6.33 -14.25
CA ALA A 122 -14.48 -7.26 -15.38
C ALA A 122 -15.89 -7.63 -15.89
N ALA A 123 -16.84 -7.85 -14.96
CA ALA A 123 -18.23 -8.15 -15.29
C ALA A 123 -19.06 -6.94 -15.74
N GLY A 124 -18.58 -5.71 -15.48
CA GLY A 124 -19.33 -4.48 -15.72
C GLY A 124 -20.56 -4.34 -14.82
N THR A 125 -20.51 -4.88 -13.60
CA THR A 125 -21.63 -4.90 -12.66
C THR A 125 -21.41 -3.94 -11.48
N GLY A 126 -22.47 -3.70 -10.71
CA GLY A 126 -22.38 -2.95 -9.45
C GLY A 126 -21.80 -1.54 -9.64
N ALA A 127 -20.75 -1.22 -8.91
CA ALA A 127 -20.12 0.10 -8.95
C ALA A 127 -19.27 0.36 -10.21
N ALA A 128 -19.01 -0.66 -11.04
CA ALA A 128 -18.16 -0.55 -12.22
C ALA A 128 -18.64 0.50 -13.22
N ALA A 129 -19.96 0.69 -13.37
CA ALA A 129 -20.54 1.70 -14.25
C ALA A 129 -20.17 3.14 -13.86
N THR A 130 -19.65 3.34 -12.65
CA THR A 130 -19.24 4.65 -12.17
C THR A 130 -17.77 4.94 -12.48
N PHE A 131 -16.97 3.94 -12.85
CA PHE A 131 -15.56 4.08 -13.19
C PHE A 131 -15.38 4.32 -14.70
N PRO A 132 -14.28 4.98 -15.13
CA PRO A 132 -13.92 5.10 -16.53
C PRO A 132 -13.92 3.75 -17.26
N SER A 133 -14.33 3.74 -18.54
CA SER A 133 -14.48 2.49 -19.31
C SER A 133 -13.19 1.68 -19.41
N GLY A 134 -12.02 2.32 -19.38
CA GLY A 134 -10.72 1.65 -19.42
C GLY A 134 -10.48 0.69 -18.25
N TYR A 135 -11.17 0.86 -17.12
CA TYR A 135 -11.09 -0.09 -16.01
C TYR A 135 -11.59 -1.49 -16.38
N ARG A 136 -12.58 -1.60 -17.27
CA ARG A 136 -13.05 -2.89 -17.76
C ARG A 136 -11.97 -3.57 -18.61
N ASP A 137 -11.23 -2.79 -19.39
CA ASP A 137 -10.19 -3.29 -20.28
C ASP A 137 -8.97 -3.79 -19.50
N VAL A 138 -8.62 -3.13 -18.39
CA VAL A 138 -7.49 -3.53 -17.55
C VAL A 138 -7.84 -4.58 -16.50
N ALA A 139 -9.11 -4.76 -16.13
CA ALA A 139 -9.52 -5.71 -15.09
C ALA A 139 -8.97 -7.15 -15.26
N PRO A 140 -8.92 -7.75 -16.47
CA PRO A 140 -8.33 -9.07 -16.68
C PRO A 140 -6.82 -9.15 -16.38
N HIS A 141 -6.16 -7.99 -16.32
CA HIS A 141 -4.72 -7.84 -16.07
C HIS A 141 -4.40 -7.44 -14.62
N LEU A 142 -5.43 -7.28 -13.78
CA LEU A 142 -5.28 -7.05 -12.34
C LEU A 142 -5.36 -8.38 -11.59
N ARG A 143 -4.74 -8.45 -10.41
CA ARG A 143 -4.87 -9.64 -9.56
C ARG A 143 -6.31 -9.77 -9.03
N PRO A 144 -6.86 -10.99 -8.94
CA PRO A 144 -8.17 -11.23 -8.35
C PRO A 144 -8.25 -10.78 -6.88
N GLY A 145 -9.45 -10.40 -6.44
CA GLY A 145 -9.74 -10.03 -5.05
C GLY A 145 -9.30 -8.62 -4.66
N LEU A 146 -8.72 -7.84 -5.57
CA LEU A 146 -8.42 -6.43 -5.33
C LEU A 146 -9.69 -5.59 -5.31
N VAL A 147 -9.69 -4.57 -4.45
CA VAL A 147 -10.70 -3.52 -4.43
C VAL A 147 -10.04 -2.21 -4.85
N LEU A 148 -10.62 -1.56 -5.85
CA LEU A 148 -10.20 -0.26 -6.32
C LEU A 148 -11.13 0.79 -5.74
N HIS A 149 -10.55 1.91 -5.36
CA HIS A 149 -11.25 3.02 -4.76
C HIS A 149 -11.10 4.28 -5.61
N ARG A 150 -12.17 5.06 -5.61
CA ARG A 150 -12.23 6.39 -6.18
C ARG A 150 -12.74 7.37 -5.15
N ILE A 151 -12.05 8.48 -4.99
CA ILE A 151 -12.49 9.62 -4.20
C ILE A 151 -12.96 10.68 -5.18
N THR A 152 -14.24 11.04 -5.11
CA THR A 152 -14.80 12.17 -5.87
C THR A 152 -14.86 13.37 -4.96
N PHE A 153 -14.15 14.44 -5.31
CA PHE A 153 -14.18 15.73 -4.63
C PHE A 153 -15.16 16.67 -5.33
N THR A 154 -16.09 17.24 -4.56
CA THR A 154 -17.21 18.03 -5.05
C THR A 154 -17.38 19.31 -4.25
N GLU A 155 -18.00 20.33 -4.85
CA GLU A 155 -18.58 21.40 -4.06
C GLU A 155 -19.75 20.86 -3.22
N PRO A 156 -20.01 21.39 -2.01
CA PRO A 156 -21.13 20.94 -1.20
C PRO A 156 -22.46 20.98 -1.96
N GLY A 157 -23.10 19.81 -2.10
CA GLY A 157 -24.37 19.64 -2.81
C GLY A 157 -24.25 19.44 -4.33
N ALA A 158 -23.05 19.51 -4.92
CA ALA A 158 -22.84 19.23 -6.33
C ALA A 158 -22.90 17.72 -6.63
N ALA A 159 -23.39 17.38 -7.83
CA ALA A 159 -23.50 16.00 -8.28
C ALA A 159 -22.18 15.42 -8.83
N SER A 160 -21.32 16.29 -9.38
CA SER A 160 -20.08 15.93 -10.07
C SER A 160 -18.90 16.76 -9.59
N GLY A 161 -17.69 16.26 -9.81
CA GLY A 161 -16.48 16.97 -9.43
C GLY A 161 -15.22 16.32 -10.00
N ILE A 162 -14.11 16.43 -9.28
CA ILE A 162 -12.83 15.83 -9.68
C ILE A 162 -12.68 14.47 -9.02
N ASP A 163 -12.31 13.47 -9.82
CA ASP A 163 -12.07 12.12 -9.37
C ASP A 163 -10.56 11.88 -9.17
N VAL A 164 -10.21 11.31 -8.03
CA VAL A 164 -8.95 10.61 -7.80
C VAL A 164 -9.29 9.13 -7.73
N ASP A 165 -9.08 8.43 -8.85
CA ASP A 165 -9.33 7.00 -8.98
C ASP A 165 -8.06 6.16 -8.86
N ALA A 166 -8.20 4.84 -8.95
CA ALA A 166 -7.12 3.86 -8.85
C ALA A 166 -6.38 3.83 -7.50
N LEU A 167 -7.07 4.16 -6.40
CA LEU A 167 -6.52 3.95 -5.06
C LEU A 167 -6.69 2.49 -4.66
N VAL A 168 -5.58 1.83 -4.31
CA VAL A 168 -5.54 0.43 -3.90
C VAL A 168 -4.78 0.32 -2.59
N LEU A 169 -5.31 -0.46 -1.64
CA LEU A 169 -4.61 -0.78 -0.41
C LEU A 169 -3.65 -1.94 -0.66
N VAL A 170 -2.35 -1.66 -0.66
CA VAL A 170 -1.31 -2.65 -0.94
C VAL A 170 -0.35 -2.70 0.24
N ARG A 171 -0.20 -3.89 0.84
CA ARG A 171 0.70 -4.12 1.99
C ARG A 171 0.49 -3.10 3.11
N GLY A 172 -0.78 -2.83 3.44
CA GLY A 172 -1.18 -1.89 4.50
C GLY A 172 -1.02 -0.40 4.13
N ARG A 173 -0.72 -0.07 2.86
CA ARG A 173 -0.48 1.30 2.42
C ARG A 173 -1.36 1.66 1.24
N TRP A 174 -1.90 2.87 1.24
CA TRP A 174 -2.59 3.41 0.07
C TRP A 174 -1.61 3.70 -1.06
N ARG A 175 -1.96 3.23 -2.26
CA ARG A 175 -1.19 3.42 -3.49
C ARG A 175 -2.09 3.91 -4.59
N LEU A 176 -1.58 4.86 -5.35
CA LEU A 176 -2.28 5.46 -6.48
C LEU A 176 -1.70 4.89 -7.78
N PHE A 177 -2.58 4.35 -8.63
CA PHE A 177 -2.23 3.74 -9.92
C PHE A 177 -2.92 4.47 -11.09
N PRO A 178 -2.59 5.75 -11.38
CA PRO A 178 -3.39 6.57 -12.29
C PRO A 178 -3.57 5.92 -13.66
N THR A 179 -4.81 5.95 -14.17
CA THR A 179 -5.14 5.48 -15.53
C THR A 179 -4.57 4.09 -15.85
N PRO A 180 -4.87 3.03 -15.06
CA PRO A 180 -4.15 1.77 -15.11
C PRO A 180 -4.24 1.05 -16.46
N TRP A 181 -5.26 1.33 -17.27
CA TRP A 181 -5.41 0.78 -18.62
C TRP A 181 -4.33 1.23 -19.60
N PHE A 182 -3.61 2.32 -19.34
CA PHE A 182 -2.47 2.72 -20.19
C PHE A 182 -1.27 1.79 -20.08
N VAL A 183 -1.23 0.92 -19.06
CA VAL A 183 -0.26 -0.18 -18.99
C VAL A 183 -0.36 -1.09 -20.23
N LEU A 184 -1.55 -1.25 -20.80
CA LEU A 184 -1.78 -2.10 -21.97
C LEU A 184 -1.20 -1.52 -23.27
N LEU A 185 -0.72 -0.27 -23.25
CA LEU A 185 -0.21 0.45 -24.41
C LEU A 185 1.32 0.61 -24.40
N VAL A 186 2.02 0.13 -23.37
CA VAL A 186 3.44 0.43 -23.12
C VAL A 186 4.39 -0.05 -24.22
N ASP A 187 3.98 -1.02 -25.02
CA ASP A 187 4.72 -1.51 -26.19
C ASP A 187 4.01 -1.17 -27.53
N ASP A 188 2.95 -0.37 -27.49
CA ASP A 188 2.34 0.21 -28.69
C ASP A 188 3.25 1.36 -29.19
N PRO A 189 3.77 1.30 -30.44
CA PRO A 189 4.63 2.34 -31.00
C PRO A 189 3.98 3.75 -31.04
N GLY A 190 2.67 3.87 -30.81
CA GLY A 190 1.96 5.14 -30.68
C GLY A 190 1.88 5.73 -29.26
N HIS A 191 2.24 4.98 -28.21
CA HIS A 191 2.05 5.44 -26.83
C HIS A 191 3.14 6.41 -26.37
N ARG A 192 2.75 7.58 -25.86
CA ARG A 192 3.65 8.57 -25.27
C ARG A 192 3.19 8.88 -23.84
N HIS A 193 4.12 8.86 -22.89
CA HIS A 193 3.90 9.28 -21.49
C HIS A 193 3.78 10.82 -21.36
#